data_AF-A0A433UKU0-F1
#
_entry.id   AF-A0A433UKU0-F1
#
_cell.length_a   1.000
_cell.length_b   1.000
_cell.length_c   1.000
_cell.angle_alpha   90.00
_cell.angle_beta   90.00
_cell.angle_gamma   90.00
#
_symmetry.space_group_name_H-M   'P 1'
#
loop_
_entity.id
_entity.type
_entity.pdbx_description
1 polymer ?
#
loop_
_entity_poly.entity_id
_entity_poly.type
_entity_poly.pdbx_seq_one_letter_code
_entity_poly.pdbx_strand_id
1 'polypeptide(L)'
;MISILAIMTANKTPPSEMIRVPTVLISVVRNLAKIHRDGHTTALLQGLQEVISRFDSSVKLEATTELQQVEEKLLEMETHLCQQDQLVSTKLEVLGKQLEKIERALASGKYGSHARSSRSAYPYQQQPVEIKSFAPENLAQRLGVTAQSLITERESKSEKEFISWSRNRDPMSLGWTFQEQDGLYYPVRQ
;
A
#
# COMPACT_ATOMS: atom_id res chain seq x y z
N MET A 1 -63.50 27.24 29.22
CA MET A 1 -64.03 26.98 27.86
C MET A 1 -64.22 28.32 27.16
N ILE A 2 -63.20 28.77 26.42
CA ILE A 2 -63.27 30.01 25.63
C ILE A 2 -63.61 29.61 24.20
N SER A 3 -64.70 30.21 23.71
CA SER A 3 -65.42 29.89 22.49
C SER A 3 -64.54 29.87 21.24
N ILE A 4 -64.65 28.78 20.46
CA ILE A 4 -64.04 28.55 19.14
C ILE A 4 -64.61 29.49 18.05
N LEU A 5 -65.55 30.38 18.39
CA LEU A 5 -66.31 31.20 17.44
C LEU A 5 -65.62 32.53 17.02
N ALA A 6 -64.34 32.74 17.35
CA ALA A 6 -63.67 34.02 17.08
C ALA A 6 -62.64 34.00 15.92
N ILE A 7 -62.36 32.84 15.30
CA ILE A 7 -61.34 32.74 14.22
C ILE A 7 -62.02 32.43 12.88
N MET A 8 -63.10 33.14 12.56
CA MET A 8 -63.69 33.20 11.22
C MET A 8 -63.64 34.62 10.63
N THR A 9 -62.78 35.48 11.16
CA THR A 9 -62.53 36.81 10.58
C THR A 9 -61.57 36.69 9.40
N ALA A 10 -62.15 36.51 8.21
CA ALA A 10 -61.71 37.10 6.95
C ALA A 10 -60.18 37.24 6.74
N ASN A 11 -59.48 36.13 6.46
CA ASN A 11 -58.16 36.20 5.81
C ASN A 11 -58.35 36.55 4.32
N LYS A 12 -58.76 37.78 4.03
CA LYS A 12 -58.61 38.33 2.69
C LYS A 12 -57.12 38.61 2.50
N THR A 13 -56.48 37.82 1.65
CA THR A 13 -55.09 38.04 1.24
C THR A 13 -54.96 39.50 0.78
N PRO A 14 -53.98 40.27 1.27
CA PRO A 14 -53.80 41.64 0.81
C PRO A 14 -53.63 41.67 -0.72
N PRO A 15 -54.12 42.71 -1.40
CA PRO A 15 -54.00 42.83 -2.84
C PRO A 15 -52.53 42.78 -3.25
N SER A 16 -52.23 42.05 -4.33
CA SER A 16 -50.85 41.85 -4.79
C SER A 16 -50.18 43.19 -5.11
N GLU A 17 -49.06 43.49 -4.46
CA GLU A 17 -48.25 44.67 -4.77
C GLU A 17 -47.45 44.46 -6.06
N MET A 18 -47.38 45.49 -6.89
CA MET A 18 -46.61 45.47 -8.14
C MET A 18 -45.12 45.68 -7.86
N ILE A 19 -44.41 44.57 -7.66
CA ILE A 19 -42.94 44.58 -7.59
C ILE A 19 -42.39 44.79 -9.00
N ARG A 20 -41.53 45.80 -9.17
CA ARG A 20 -40.84 46.04 -10.45
C ARG A 20 -39.74 44.98 -10.61
N VAL A 21 -39.84 44.19 -11.67
CA VAL A 21 -38.91 43.08 -11.94
C VAL A 21 -38.00 43.42 -13.12
N PRO A 22 -36.68 43.17 -13.03
CA PRO A 22 -35.78 43.29 -14.18
C PRO A 22 -36.27 42.50 -15.40
N THR A 23 -36.09 43.04 -16.60
CA THR A 23 -36.67 42.51 -17.85
C THR A 23 -36.34 41.03 -18.10
N VAL A 24 -35.12 40.62 -17.73
CA VAL A 24 -34.62 39.24 -17.82
C VAL A 24 -35.38 38.24 -16.95
N LEU A 25 -35.96 38.68 -15.82
CA LEU A 25 -36.66 37.81 -14.87
C LEU A 25 -38.18 37.77 -15.08
N ILE A 26 -38.73 38.60 -15.98
CA ILE A 26 -40.17 38.72 -16.19
C ILE A 26 -40.82 37.38 -16.57
N SER A 27 -40.19 36.61 -17.46
CA SER A 27 -40.73 35.31 -17.90
C SER A 27 -40.80 34.30 -16.75
N VAL A 28 -39.74 34.24 -15.94
CA VAL A 28 -39.62 33.34 -14.78
C VAL A 28 -40.63 33.72 -13.69
N VAL A 29 -40.74 35.01 -13.36
CA VAL A 29 -41.70 35.49 -12.34
C VAL A 29 -43.15 35.26 -12.78
N ARG A 30 -43.47 35.42 -14.08
CA ARG A 30 -44.81 35.08 -14.59
C ARG A 30 -45.13 33.59 -14.45
N ASN A 31 -44.17 32.71 -14.75
CA ASN A 31 -44.35 31.28 -14.58
C ASN A 31 -44.51 30.89 -13.11
N LEU A 32 -43.69 31.46 -12.22
CA LEU A 32 -43.82 31.27 -10.77
C LEU A 32 -45.18 31.74 -10.24
N ALA A 33 -45.65 32.91 -10.68
CA ALA A 33 -46.95 33.43 -10.30
C ALA A 33 -48.10 32.54 -10.81
N LYS A 34 -47.95 31.94 -11.99
CA LYS A 34 -48.90 30.96 -12.54
C LYS A 34 -48.92 29.69 -11.69
N ILE A 35 -47.77 29.09 -11.42
CA ILE A 35 -47.63 27.90 -10.55
C ILE A 35 -48.25 28.16 -9.16
N HIS A 36 -48.05 29.36 -8.62
CA HIS A 36 -48.62 29.77 -7.35
C HIS A 36 -50.15 29.91 -7.39
N ARG A 37 -50.70 30.53 -8.44
CA ARG A 37 -52.16 30.62 -8.64
C ARG A 37 -52.80 29.25 -8.82
N ASP A 38 -52.11 28.33 -9.48
CA ASP A 38 -52.59 26.98 -9.73
C ASP A 38 -52.43 26.05 -8.50
N GLY A 39 -51.91 26.55 -7.37
CA GLY A 39 -51.76 25.79 -6.12
C GLY A 39 -50.61 24.78 -6.11
N HIS A 40 -49.77 24.74 -7.14
CA HIS A 40 -48.71 23.74 -7.31
C HIS A 40 -47.41 24.07 -6.56
N THR A 41 -47.32 25.22 -5.87
CA THR A 41 -46.12 25.63 -5.11
C THR A 41 -45.69 24.59 -4.09
N THR A 42 -46.64 23.96 -3.41
CA THR A 42 -46.37 22.94 -2.38
C THR A 42 -45.75 21.70 -2.98
N ALA A 43 -46.29 21.20 -4.09
CA ALA A 43 -45.74 20.06 -4.83
C ALA A 43 -44.33 20.33 -5.35
N LEU A 44 -44.06 21.56 -5.83
CA LEU A 44 -42.74 21.97 -6.29
C LEU A 44 -41.71 22.05 -5.15
N LEU A 45 -42.08 22.64 -4.01
CA LEU A 45 -41.22 22.68 -2.82
C LEU A 45 -40.96 21.28 -2.26
N GLN A 46 -41.96 20.40 -2.28
CA GLN A 46 -41.83 19.02 -1.84
C GLN A 46 -40.92 18.22 -2.78
N GLY A 47 -41.04 18.40 -4.10
CA GLY A 47 -40.13 17.80 -5.08
C GLY A 47 -38.69 18.29 -4.92
N LEU A 48 -38.48 19.59 -4.69
CA LEU A 48 -37.15 20.14 -4.38
C LEU A 48 -36.57 19.55 -3.10
N GLN A 49 -37.36 19.48 -2.03
CA GLN A 49 -36.95 18.87 -0.78
C GLN A 49 -36.55 17.40 -0.98
N GLU A 50 -37.29 16.65 -1.79
CA GLU A 50 -36.96 15.25 -2.09
C GLU A 50 -35.64 15.12 -2.86
N VAL A 51 -35.41 15.96 -3.87
CA VAL A 51 -34.16 15.98 -4.63
C VAL A 51 -32.97 16.32 -3.73
N ILE A 52 -33.10 17.35 -2.88
CA ILE A 52 -32.05 17.74 -1.91
C ILE A 52 -31.79 16.58 -0.94
N SER A 53 -32.84 15.97 -0.39
CA SER A 53 -32.71 14.87 0.57
C SER A 53 -32.01 13.64 -0.02
N ARG A 54 -32.27 13.33 -1.30
CA ARG A 54 -31.57 12.26 -2.03
C ARG A 54 -30.08 12.58 -2.21
N PHE A 55 -29.75 13.82 -2.55
CA PHE A 55 -28.37 14.26 -2.73
C PHE A 55 -27.58 14.18 -1.41
N ASP A 56 -28.15 14.72 -0.33
CA ASP A 56 -27.52 14.69 0.99
C ASP A 56 -27.30 13.26 1.49
N SER A 57 -28.23 12.35 1.22
CA SER A 57 -28.10 10.93 1.61
C SER A 57 -27.01 10.21 0.81
N SER A 58 -26.93 10.46 -0.50
CA SER A 58 -25.93 9.86 -1.39
C SER A 58 -24.51 10.30 -1.04
N VAL A 59 -24.31 11.61 -0.87
CA VAL A 59 -22.99 12.19 -0.56
C VAL A 59 -22.53 11.77 0.84
N LYS A 60 -23.46 11.69 1.80
CA LYS A 60 -23.15 11.23 3.16
C LYS A 60 -22.73 9.76 3.18
N LEU A 61 -23.38 8.90 2.39
CA LEU A 61 -23.01 7.47 2.32
C LEU A 61 -21.60 7.29 1.77
N GLU A 62 -21.28 7.84 0.60
CA GLU A 62 -19.97 7.62 -0.03
C GLU A 62 -18.81 8.22 0.78
N ALA A 63 -18.95 9.46 1.27
CA ALA A 63 -17.93 10.08 2.10
C ALA A 63 -17.68 9.28 3.39
N THR A 64 -18.72 8.74 4.03
CA THR A 64 -18.54 7.94 5.26
C THR A 64 -17.91 6.59 5.00
N THR A 65 -18.28 5.90 3.92
CA THR A 65 -17.74 4.56 3.63
C THR A 65 -16.28 4.60 3.21
N GLU A 66 -15.89 5.57 2.39
CA GLU A 66 -14.50 5.71 1.94
C GLU A 66 -13.59 6.17 3.09
N LEU A 67 -14.04 7.14 3.89
CA LEU A 67 -13.30 7.58 5.07
C LEU A 67 -13.14 6.46 6.10
N GLN A 68 -14.18 5.66 6.34
CA GLN A 68 -14.10 4.49 7.23
C GLN A 68 -13.09 3.46 6.74
N GLN A 69 -13.06 3.16 5.44
CA GLN A 69 -12.07 2.24 4.88
C GLN A 69 -10.63 2.77 4.98
N VAL A 70 -10.44 4.08 4.81
CA VAL A 70 -9.14 4.71 4.98
C VAL A 70 -8.71 4.66 6.44
N GLU A 71 -9.62 4.94 7.37
CA GLU A 71 -9.36 4.87 8.81
C GLU A 71 -8.97 3.45 9.24
N GLU A 72 -9.70 2.43 8.78
CA GLU A 72 -9.39 1.02 9.06
C GLU A 72 -8.01 0.62 8.53
N LYS A 73 -7.67 0.99 7.29
CA LYS A 73 -6.35 0.73 6.70
C LYS A 73 -5.22 1.46 7.43
N LEU A 74 -5.45 2.69 7.89
CA LEU A 74 -4.47 3.42 8.69
C LEU A 74 -4.18 2.71 10.01
N LEU A 75 -5.24 2.22 10.67
CA LEU A 75 -5.13 1.48 11.91
C LEU A 75 -4.36 0.16 11.70
N GLU A 76 -4.65 -0.57 10.63
CA GLU A 76 -3.89 -1.77 10.25
C GLU A 76 -2.41 -1.46 9.99
N MET A 77 -2.10 -0.41 9.22
CA MET A 77 -0.72 0.01 8.97
C MET A 77 0.02 0.39 10.24
N GLU A 78 -0.63 1.11 11.16
CA GLU A 78 -0.04 1.51 12.44
C GLU A 78 0.31 0.29 13.30
N THR A 79 -0.59 -0.71 13.36
CA THR A 79 -0.33 -1.96 14.08
C THR A 79 0.84 -2.74 13.47
N HIS A 80 0.93 -2.79 12.13
CA HIS A 80 2.02 -3.47 11.45
C HIS A 80 3.37 -2.79 11.68
N LEU A 81 3.42 -1.46 11.64
CA LEU A 81 4.65 -0.70 11.94
C LEU A 81 5.10 -0.94 13.38
N CYS A 82 4.19 -0.96 14.35
CA CYS A 82 4.50 -1.26 15.75
C CYS A 82 5.10 -2.67 15.91
N GLN A 83 4.53 -3.68 15.23
CA GLN A 83 5.07 -5.05 15.24
C GLN A 83 6.46 -5.12 14.58
N GLN A 84 6.67 -4.40 13.48
CA GLN A 84 7.95 -4.35 12.80
C GLN A 84 9.04 -3.70 13.67
N ASP A 85 8.70 -2.62 14.38
CA ASP A 85 9.62 -1.94 15.31
C ASP A 85 10.03 -2.87 16.46
N GLN A 86 9.08 -3.60 17.06
CA GLN A 86 9.38 -4.62 18.08
C GLN A 86 10.30 -5.72 17.54
N LEU A 87 10.06 -6.19 16.31
CA LEU A 87 10.89 -7.22 15.69
C LEU A 87 12.30 -6.71 15.37
N VAL A 88 12.45 -5.46 14.96
CA VAL A 88 13.77 -4.84 14.76
C VAL A 88 14.49 -4.67 16.08
N SER A 89 13.80 -4.17 17.11
CA SER A 89 14.35 -3.98 18.46
C SER A 89 14.88 -5.31 19.04
N THR A 90 14.10 -6.38 18.97
CA THR A 90 14.53 -7.71 19.44
C THR A 90 15.72 -8.25 18.66
N LYS A 91 15.78 -8.07 17.33
CA LYS A 91 16.94 -8.45 16.52
C LYS A 91 18.19 -7.67 16.91
N LEU A 92 18.05 -6.36 17.17
CA LEU A 92 19.16 -5.52 17.61
C LEU A 92 19.68 -5.95 18.99
N GLU A 93 18.80 -6.30 19.93
CA GLU A 93 19.22 -6.85 21.23
C GLU A 93 20.01 -8.16 21.08
N VAL A 94 19.56 -9.05 20.20
CA VAL A 94 20.26 -10.33 19.94
C VAL A 94 21.64 -10.07 19.35
N LEU A 95 21.75 -9.18 18.36
CA LEU A 95 23.03 -8.78 17.77
C LEU A 95 23.95 -8.13 18.80
N GLY A 96 23.42 -7.26 19.66
CA GLY A 96 24.15 -6.65 20.77
C GLY A 96 24.76 -7.70 21.71
N LYS A 97 23.96 -8.70 22.13
CA LYS A 97 24.44 -9.82 22.97
C LYS A 97 25.49 -10.68 22.26
N GLN A 98 25.40 -10.86 20.94
CA GLN A 98 26.40 -11.59 20.18
C GLN A 98 27.70 -10.81 20.06
N LEU A 99 27.64 -9.50 19.80
CA LEU A 99 28.80 -8.62 19.79
C LEU A 99 29.50 -8.61 21.14
N GLU A 100 28.74 -8.49 22.24
CA GLU A 100 29.31 -8.52 23.59
C GLU A 100 30.06 -9.84 23.88
N LYS A 101 29.55 -10.98 23.40
CA LYS A 101 30.26 -12.27 23.51
C LYS A 101 31.56 -12.27 22.71
N ILE A 102 31.57 -11.70 21.51
CA ILE A 102 32.76 -11.57 20.67
C ILE A 102 33.78 -10.64 21.34
N GLU A 103 33.35 -9.48 21.84
CA GLU A 103 34.19 -8.54 22.57
C GLU A 103 34.81 -9.18 23.81
N ARG A 104 34.03 -9.92 24.61
CA ARG A 104 34.54 -10.67 25.76
C ARG A 104 35.54 -11.75 25.35
N ALA A 105 35.28 -12.47 24.26
CA ALA A 105 36.22 -13.48 23.73
C ALA A 105 37.54 -12.83 23.29
N LEU A 106 37.48 -11.69 22.59
CA LEU A 106 38.65 -10.92 22.16
C LEU A 106 39.43 -10.34 23.34
N ALA A 107 38.75 -9.77 24.34
CA ALA A 107 39.36 -9.23 25.55
C ALA A 107 39.99 -10.31 26.45
N SER A 108 39.41 -11.51 26.48
CA SER A 108 39.98 -12.68 27.17
C SER A 108 41.15 -13.32 26.40
N GLY A 109 41.31 -12.96 25.12
CA GLY A 109 42.44 -13.37 24.31
C GLY A 109 43.72 -12.72 24.83
N LYS A 110 44.65 -13.53 25.32
CA LYS A 110 46.07 -13.21 25.54
C LYS A 110 46.78 -12.84 24.21
N TYR A 111 46.32 -11.82 23.50
CA TYR A 111 46.92 -11.32 22.26
C TYR A 111 47.38 -9.86 22.39
N GLY A 112 47.63 -9.41 23.62
CA GLY A 112 48.39 -8.21 23.90
C GLY A 112 49.84 -8.53 24.23
N SER A 113 50.68 -8.86 23.23
CA SER A 113 52.13 -8.56 23.21
C SER A 113 52.86 -9.29 22.09
N HIS A 114 53.47 -8.49 21.20
CA HIS A 114 54.79 -8.70 20.60
C HIS A 114 55.29 -10.16 20.48
N ALA A 115 55.07 -10.78 19.32
CA ALA A 115 55.97 -11.80 18.82
C ALA A 115 56.16 -11.63 17.30
N ARG A 116 57.33 -11.10 16.95
CA ARG A 116 57.96 -11.36 15.66
C ARG A 116 58.01 -12.88 15.48
N SER A 117 57.42 -13.44 14.43
CA SER A 117 57.98 -14.55 13.64
C SER A 117 56.89 -15.32 12.91
N SER A 118 57.21 -15.60 11.65
CA SER A 118 56.76 -16.72 10.83
C SER A 118 55.37 -16.66 10.22
N ARG A 119 55.39 -16.54 8.89
CA ARG A 119 54.37 -17.00 7.96
C ARG A 119 53.88 -18.39 8.39
N SER A 120 52.72 -18.45 9.02
CA SER A 120 51.93 -19.68 9.12
C SER A 120 50.51 -19.32 8.76
N ALA A 121 50.15 -19.64 7.52
CA ALA A 121 48.77 -19.68 7.08
C ALA A 121 48.02 -20.63 8.04
N TYR A 122 47.08 -20.09 8.81
CA TYR A 122 46.17 -20.89 9.59
C TYR A 122 45.35 -21.76 8.62
N PRO A 123 45.35 -23.10 8.73
CA PRO A 123 44.48 -23.93 7.93
C PRO A 123 43.10 -23.86 8.58
N TYR A 124 42.37 -22.79 8.32
CA TYR A 124 40.93 -22.81 8.54
C TYR A 124 40.37 -23.80 7.51
N GLN A 125 40.26 -25.07 7.89
CA GLN A 125 39.48 -26.06 7.16
C GLN A 125 38.01 -25.66 7.29
N GLN A 126 37.59 -24.63 6.55
CA GLN A 126 36.19 -24.50 6.19
C GLN A 126 35.86 -25.75 5.38
N GLN A 127 34.98 -26.59 5.90
CA GLN A 127 34.38 -27.62 5.07
C GLN A 127 33.78 -26.90 3.85
N PRO A 128 34.16 -27.27 2.62
CA PRO A 128 33.56 -26.69 1.43
C PRO A 128 32.05 -26.89 1.53
N VAL A 129 31.30 -25.81 1.72
CA VAL A 129 29.83 -25.90 1.72
C VAL A 129 29.44 -26.32 0.31
N GLU A 130 29.03 -27.58 0.17
CA GLU A 130 28.57 -28.11 -1.10
C GLU A 130 27.29 -27.38 -1.52
N ILE A 131 27.37 -26.63 -2.60
CA ILE A 131 26.22 -25.98 -3.23
C ILE A 131 25.41 -27.08 -3.93
N LYS A 132 24.17 -27.32 -3.48
CA LYS A 132 23.34 -28.46 -3.94
C LYS A 132 22.37 -28.08 -5.06
N SER A 133 21.64 -26.98 -4.91
CA SER A 133 20.77 -26.38 -5.94
C SER A 133 20.20 -25.05 -5.45
N PHE A 134 19.72 -24.21 -6.37
CA PHE A 134 19.04 -22.96 -6.01
C PHE A 134 17.70 -22.79 -6.74
N ALA A 135 16.74 -22.21 -6.03
CA ALA A 135 15.54 -21.63 -6.61
C ALA A 135 15.89 -20.40 -7.48
N PRO A 136 15.05 -20.00 -8.44
CA PRO A 136 15.31 -18.88 -9.34
C PRO A 136 15.66 -17.58 -8.61
N GLU A 137 15.02 -17.28 -7.49
CA GLU A 137 15.22 -16.07 -6.70
C GLU A 137 16.60 -16.06 -6.04
N ASN A 138 16.99 -17.20 -5.46
CA ASN A 138 18.26 -17.37 -4.76
C ASN A 138 19.44 -17.32 -5.75
N LEU A 139 19.30 -17.96 -6.92
CA LEU A 139 20.32 -17.87 -7.97
C LEU A 139 20.41 -16.46 -8.53
N ALA A 140 19.28 -15.80 -8.77
CA ALA A 140 19.25 -14.43 -9.27
C ALA A 140 19.99 -13.48 -8.33
N GLN A 141 19.75 -13.57 -7.01
CA GLN A 141 20.49 -12.80 -6.01
C GLN A 141 21.99 -13.07 -6.07
N ARG A 142 22.41 -14.33 -6.18
CA ARG A 142 23.81 -14.72 -6.26
C ARG A 142 24.51 -14.20 -7.52
N LEU A 143 23.81 -14.17 -8.65
CA LEU A 143 24.32 -13.67 -9.93
C LEU A 143 24.17 -12.14 -10.10
N GLY A 144 23.60 -11.45 -9.10
CA GLY A 144 23.36 -10.01 -9.13
C GLY A 144 22.34 -9.59 -10.19
N VAL A 145 21.30 -10.39 -10.43
CA VAL A 145 20.22 -10.13 -11.39
C VAL A 145 18.85 -10.27 -10.72
N THR A 146 17.79 -9.83 -11.40
CA THR A 146 16.41 -10.09 -10.96
C THR A 146 15.96 -11.48 -11.43
N ALA A 147 15.02 -12.09 -10.70
CA ALA A 147 14.48 -13.40 -11.08
C ALA A 147 13.86 -13.39 -12.49
N GLN A 148 13.17 -12.29 -12.86
CA GLN A 148 12.63 -12.12 -14.20
C GLN A 148 13.72 -12.06 -15.27
N SER A 149 14.78 -11.28 -15.04
CA SER A 149 15.91 -11.19 -15.98
C SER A 149 16.62 -12.54 -16.12
N LEU A 150 16.73 -13.32 -15.04
CA LEU A 150 17.32 -14.66 -15.08
C LEU A 150 16.51 -15.60 -15.98
N ILE A 151 15.18 -15.53 -15.95
CA ILE A 151 14.29 -16.31 -16.80
C ILE A 151 14.46 -15.89 -18.27
N THR A 152 14.42 -14.58 -18.56
CA THR A 152 14.62 -14.06 -19.92
C THR A 152 15.99 -14.45 -20.50
N GLU A 153 17.04 -14.38 -19.69
CA GLU A 153 18.40 -14.76 -20.11
C GLU A 153 18.51 -16.25 -20.41
N ARG A 154 17.75 -17.09 -19.70
CA ARG A 154 17.66 -18.52 -19.95
C ARG A 154 16.89 -18.83 -21.22
N GLU A 155 15.74 -18.18 -21.44
CA GLU A 155 14.89 -18.42 -22.62
C GLU A 155 15.52 -17.88 -23.91
N SER A 156 16.32 -16.81 -23.82
CA SER A 156 16.96 -16.18 -24.97
C SER A 156 18.26 -16.86 -25.43
N LYS A 157 18.86 -17.71 -24.59
CA LYS A 157 20.16 -18.34 -24.84
C LYS A 157 20.03 -19.85 -24.98
N SER A 158 20.92 -20.47 -25.74
CA SER A 158 21.07 -21.92 -25.66
C SER A 158 21.61 -22.33 -24.28
N GLU A 159 21.37 -23.57 -23.87
CA GLU A 159 21.80 -24.07 -22.56
C GLU A 159 23.31 -23.87 -22.31
N LYS A 160 24.15 -24.11 -23.33
CA LYS A 160 25.60 -23.91 -23.23
C LYS A 160 25.99 -22.45 -23.03
N GLU A 161 25.30 -21.53 -23.71
CA GLU A 161 25.52 -20.10 -23.55
C GLU A 161 25.05 -19.60 -22.19
N PHE A 162 23.94 -20.12 -21.68
CA PHE A 162 23.45 -19.82 -20.33
C PHE A 162 24.41 -20.31 -19.24
N ILE A 163 24.95 -21.52 -19.39
CA ILE A 163 25.97 -22.06 -18.48
C ILE A 163 27.21 -21.14 -18.47
N SER A 164 27.69 -20.72 -19.64
CA SER A 164 28.84 -19.80 -19.70
C SER A 164 28.51 -18.40 -19.13
N TRP A 165 27.31 -17.89 -19.37
CA TRP A 165 26.87 -16.59 -18.87
C TRP A 165 26.74 -16.58 -17.34
N SER A 166 26.10 -17.60 -16.77
CA SER A 166 25.96 -17.75 -15.33
C SER A 166 27.32 -17.95 -14.65
N ARG A 167 28.21 -18.72 -15.28
CA ARG A 167 29.59 -18.92 -14.81
C ARG A 167 30.38 -17.63 -14.68
N ASN A 168 30.27 -16.72 -15.65
CA ASN A 168 31.00 -15.45 -15.64
C ASN A 168 30.48 -14.47 -14.57
N ARG A 169 29.26 -14.68 -14.06
CA ARG A 169 28.63 -13.85 -13.02
C ARG A 169 28.73 -14.45 -11.63
N ASP A 170 28.88 -15.77 -11.53
CA ASP A 170 28.96 -16.46 -10.24
C ASP A 170 30.28 -16.12 -9.52
N PRO A 171 30.25 -15.71 -8.24
CA PRO A 171 31.47 -15.41 -7.48
C PRO A 171 32.45 -16.59 -7.37
N MET A 172 31.96 -17.83 -7.50
CA MET A 172 32.76 -19.06 -7.50
C MET A 172 33.00 -19.62 -8.91
N SER A 173 32.63 -18.87 -9.96
CA SER A 173 32.75 -19.31 -11.36
C SER A 173 32.08 -20.65 -11.62
N LEU A 174 30.91 -20.88 -11.00
CA LEU A 174 30.08 -22.06 -11.24
C LEU A 174 29.09 -21.78 -12.37
N GLY A 175 29.06 -22.66 -13.36
CA GLY A 175 28.00 -22.66 -14.37
C GLY A 175 26.72 -23.26 -13.79
N TRP A 176 25.56 -22.80 -14.24
CA TRP A 176 24.27 -23.27 -13.77
C TRP A 176 23.42 -23.80 -14.91
N THR A 177 22.78 -24.96 -14.72
CA THR A 177 21.76 -25.48 -15.64
C THR A 177 20.40 -25.54 -14.92
N PHE A 178 19.32 -25.40 -15.68
CA PHE A 178 17.97 -25.46 -15.15
C PHE A 178 17.35 -26.82 -15.44
N GLN A 179 16.72 -27.41 -14.43
CA GLN A 179 15.97 -28.65 -14.59
C GLN A 179 14.46 -28.36 -14.57
N GLU A 180 13.78 -28.67 -15.68
CA GLU A 180 12.34 -28.39 -15.83
C GLU A 180 11.45 -29.22 -14.90
N GLN A 181 11.96 -30.36 -14.43
CA GLN A 181 11.19 -31.31 -13.62
C GLN A 181 10.88 -30.78 -12.21
N ASP A 182 11.79 -30.01 -11.62
CA ASP A 182 11.67 -29.46 -10.26
C ASP A 182 11.74 -27.93 -10.22
N GLY A 183 12.06 -27.28 -11.33
CA GLY A 183 12.16 -25.84 -11.40
C GLY A 183 13.40 -25.28 -10.71
N LEU A 184 14.43 -26.09 -10.49
CA LEU A 184 15.64 -25.70 -9.77
C LEU A 184 16.84 -25.56 -10.70
N TYR A 185 17.81 -24.76 -10.24
CA TYR A 185 19.11 -24.63 -10.89
C TYR A 185 20.17 -25.47 -10.18
N TYR A 186 20.92 -26.22 -10.96
CA TYR A 186 21.99 -27.10 -10.49
C TYR A 186 23.35 -26.62 -10.97
N PRO A 187 24.38 -26.66 -10.10
CA PRO A 187 25.72 -26.28 -10.49
C PRO A 187 26.34 -27.34 -11.42
N VAL A 188 26.82 -26.88 -12.57
CA VAL A 188 27.57 -27.69 -13.54
C VAL A 188 29.05 -27.52 -13.23
N ARG A 189 29.67 -28.57 -12.70
CA ARG A 189 31.13 -28.66 -12.54
C ARG A 189 31.73 -29.17 -13.86
N GLN A 190 32.75 -28.51 -14.37
CA GLN A 190 33.60 -29.03 -15.45
C GLN A 190 34.72 -29.89 -14.89
#